data_AF-A0A0S4JMR7-F1
#
_entry.id   AF-A0A0S4JMR7-F1
#
_cell.length_a   1.000
_cell.length_b   1.000
_cell.length_c   1.000
_cell.angle_alpha   90.00
_cell.angle_beta   90.00
_cell.angle_gamma   90.00
#
_symmetry.space_group_name_H-M   'P 1'
#
loop_
_entity.id
_entity.type
_entity.pdbx_description
1 polymer ?
#
loop_
_entity_poly.entity_id
_entity_poly.type
_entity_poly.pdbx_seq_one_letter_code
_entity_poly.pdbx_strand_id
1 'polypeptide(L)'
;MLLGSFVLMYLTLFCVDVSYVFVLFCADCFEVDNTSMSVKSIFGLDQISWGGSAGAIYEVWRLSPCCGSPDVMGALKCLGCWWLCGLCSSSKFYASSVDQQCALIPHCAMVVFLPCITTILLRHNWRKKTGVSGNIIGDCVCSYFCGPCSCCQVLRAAHPGDWNFFANGIKPPGIIAPQIKLLH
;
A
#
# COMPACT_ATOMS: atom_id res chain seq x y z
N MET A 1 22.89 -5.15 -15.03
CA MET A 1 22.72 -3.69 -15.19
C MET A 1 21.26 -3.23 -15.34
N LEU A 2 20.30 -4.09 -15.73
CA LEU A 2 18.88 -3.70 -15.86
C LEU A 2 18.09 -3.60 -14.53
N LEU A 3 18.50 -4.29 -13.46
CA LEU A 3 17.85 -4.20 -12.14
C LEU A 3 17.98 -2.79 -11.52
N GLY A 4 19.10 -2.11 -11.77
CA GLY A 4 19.37 -0.78 -11.20
C GLY A 4 18.40 0.29 -11.70
N SER A 5 18.06 0.27 -12.99
CA SER A 5 17.16 1.26 -13.61
C SER A 5 15.69 1.06 -13.21
N PHE A 6 15.25 -0.20 -13.02
CA PHE A 6 13.90 -0.49 -12.52
C PHE A 6 13.73 -0.10 -11.05
N VAL A 7 14.75 -0.35 -10.23
CA VAL A 7 14.77 0.09 -8.82
C VAL A 7 14.81 1.62 -8.73
N LEU A 8 15.55 2.30 -9.63
CA LEU A 8 15.56 3.76 -9.68
C LEU A 8 14.21 4.34 -10.12
N MET A 9 13.51 3.71 -11.07
CA MET A 9 12.17 4.10 -11.52
C MET A 9 11.11 3.88 -10.43
N TYR A 10 11.22 2.76 -9.69
CA TYR A 10 10.36 2.47 -8.53
C TYR A 10 10.61 3.45 -7.38
N LEU A 11 11.88 3.77 -7.08
CA LEU A 11 12.27 4.77 -6.08
C LEU A 11 11.92 6.20 -6.51
N THR A 12 11.92 6.53 -7.81
CA THR A 12 11.45 7.86 -8.26
C THR A 12 9.95 8.00 -8.12
N LEU A 13 9.16 6.96 -8.47
CA LEU A 13 7.71 6.94 -8.25
C LEU A 13 7.32 6.92 -6.75
N PHE A 14 8.11 6.30 -5.87
CA PHE A 14 7.81 6.21 -4.43
C PHE A 14 8.51 7.24 -3.53
N CYS A 15 9.58 7.92 -3.98
CA CYS A 15 10.30 8.88 -3.14
C CYS A 15 10.43 10.30 -3.73
N VAL A 16 10.39 10.49 -5.05
CA VAL A 16 10.68 11.83 -5.63
C VAL A 16 9.43 12.70 -5.75
N ASP A 17 8.23 12.13 -5.82
CA ASP A 17 6.96 12.88 -5.83
C ASP A 17 6.26 13.02 -4.45
N VAL A 18 6.81 12.41 -3.39
CA VAL A 18 6.12 12.28 -2.10
C VAL A 18 6.14 13.54 -1.23
N SER A 19 6.89 14.58 -1.59
CA SER A 19 6.92 15.82 -0.78
C SER A 19 6.13 16.99 -1.37
N TYR A 20 6.09 17.16 -2.71
CA TYR A 20 5.47 18.33 -3.34
C TYR A 20 4.11 18.05 -4.01
N VAL A 21 3.91 16.89 -4.64
CA VAL A 21 2.59 16.48 -5.18
C VAL A 21 1.63 16.10 -4.05
N PHE A 22 2.21 15.60 -2.95
CA PHE A 22 1.50 15.12 -1.77
C PHE A 22 0.70 16.19 -1.01
N VAL A 23 1.15 17.45 -1.01
CA VAL A 23 0.46 18.55 -0.33
C VAL A 23 -0.70 19.09 -1.17
N LEU A 24 -0.56 19.11 -2.50
CA LEU A 24 -1.60 19.62 -3.42
C LEU A 24 -2.78 18.65 -3.56
N PHE A 25 -2.55 17.34 -3.77
CA PHE A 25 -3.66 16.38 -3.94
C PHE A 25 -4.41 16.06 -2.63
N CYS A 26 -3.74 16.18 -1.48
CA CYS A 26 -4.39 15.98 -0.18
C CYS A 26 -5.42 17.10 0.10
N ALA A 27 -5.14 18.32 -0.38
CA ALA A 27 -6.10 19.44 -0.33
C ALA A 27 -7.32 19.18 -1.23
N ASP A 28 -7.12 18.67 -2.45
CA ASP A 28 -8.22 18.33 -3.36
C ASP A 28 -9.09 17.18 -2.81
N CYS A 29 -8.48 16.17 -2.18
CA CYS A 29 -9.21 15.08 -1.53
C CYS A 29 -10.09 15.57 -0.37
N PHE A 30 -9.69 16.63 0.32
CA PHE A 30 -10.45 17.24 1.41
C PHE A 30 -11.71 17.98 0.89
N GLU A 31 -11.62 18.60 -0.29
CA GLU A 31 -12.72 19.38 -0.88
C GLU A 31 -13.83 18.48 -1.47
N VAL A 32 -13.49 17.26 -1.91
CA VAL A 32 -14.42 16.28 -2.50
C VAL A 32 -15.47 15.77 -1.49
N ASP A 33 -15.24 15.90 -0.19
CA ASP A 33 -16.18 15.40 0.83
C ASP A 33 -17.50 16.20 0.90
N ASN A 34 -17.65 17.30 0.14
CA ASN A 34 -18.88 18.12 0.13
C ASN A 34 -19.86 17.84 -1.04
N THR A 35 -19.63 16.82 -1.87
CA THR A 35 -20.50 16.53 -3.05
C THR A 35 -21.55 15.42 -2.81
N SER A 36 -22.60 15.37 -3.64
CA SER A 36 -23.82 14.56 -3.43
C SER A 36 -23.61 13.03 -3.45
N MET A 37 -24.42 12.29 -2.66
CA MET A 37 -24.26 10.86 -2.33
C MET A 37 -24.18 9.87 -3.51
N SER A 38 -24.75 10.19 -4.68
CA SER A 38 -24.85 9.23 -5.80
C SER A 38 -23.53 9.06 -6.58
N VAL A 39 -22.79 10.15 -6.81
CA VAL A 39 -21.53 10.14 -7.57
C VAL A 39 -20.39 9.57 -6.72
N LYS A 40 -20.42 9.82 -5.40
CA LYS A 40 -19.43 9.32 -4.44
C LYS A 40 -19.32 7.80 -4.45
N SER A 41 -20.43 7.06 -4.55
CA SER A 41 -20.40 5.59 -4.55
C SER A 41 -19.84 5.00 -5.85
N ILE A 42 -20.10 5.62 -7.02
CA ILE A 42 -19.62 5.12 -8.32
C ILE A 42 -18.09 5.22 -8.43
N PHE A 43 -17.52 6.37 -8.06
CA PHE A 43 -16.07 6.54 -7.99
C PHE A 43 -15.45 5.99 -6.71
N GLY A 44 -16.29 5.39 -5.85
CA GLY A 44 -15.89 4.75 -4.61
C GLY A 44 -15.20 5.71 -3.63
N LEU A 45 -15.57 6.99 -3.64
CA LEU A 45 -15.13 8.01 -2.69
C LEU A 45 -15.72 7.80 -1.29
N ASP A 46 -16.75 6.96 -1.19
CA ASP A 46 -17.28 6.44 0.08
C ASP A 46 -16.27 5.57 0.85
N GLN A 47 -15.23 5.04 0.19
CA GLN A 47 -14.19 4.23 0.82
C GLN A 47 -12.89 5.01 1.14
N ILE A 48 -12.98 6.34 1.23
CA ILE A 48 -11.88 7.23 1.64
C ILE A 48 -11.51 7.02 3.11
N SER A 49 -12.49 6.69 3.97
CA SER A 49 -12.29 6.44 5.40
C SER A 49 -12.57 4.99 5.74
N TRP A 50 -11.61 4.33 6.36
CA TRP A 50 -11.70 2.92 6.76
C TRP A 50 -12.04 2.77 8.26
N GLY A 51 -12.00 3.87 9.02
CA GLY A 51 -12.11 3.84 10.48
C GLY A 51 -10.93 3.12 11.14
N GLY A 52 -11.04 2.86 12.44
CA GLY A 52 -10.02 2.14 13.23
C GLY A 52 -8.62 2.76 13.14
N SER A 53 -7.59 1.91 13.10
CA SER A 53 -6.19 2.35 12.95
C SER A 53 -5.87 2.87 11.53
N ALA A 54 -6.59 2.38 10.52
CA ALA A 54 -6.40 2.78 9.13
C ALA A 54 -6.82 4.23 8.86
N GLY A 55 -7.88 4.70 9.54
CA GLY A 55 -8.36 6.09 9.46
C GLY A 55 -8.76 6.50 8.04
N ALA A 56 -8.73 7.81 7.78
CA ALA A 56 -8.97 8.36 6.45
C ALA A 56 -7.70 8.46 5.62
N ILE A 57 -7.83 8.38 4.29
CA ILE A 57 -6.70 8.32 3.35
C ILE A 57 -5.80 9.55 3.41
N TYR A 58 -6.39 10.72 3.73
CA TYR A 58 -5.69 12.00 3.84
C TYR A 58 -4.98 12.16 5.19
N GLU A 59 -5.25 11.32 6.19
CA GLU A 59 -4.62 11.38 7.52
C GLU A 59 -3.19 10.82 7.51
N VAL A 60 -2.37 11.21 6.53
CA VAL A 60 -1.05 10.63 6.37
C VAL A 60 -0.09 11.06 7.48
N TRP A 61 -0.39 12.15 8.18
CA TRP A 61 0.32 12.54 9.41
C TRP A 61 0.11 11.54 10.57
N ARG A 62 -0.92 10.68 10.51
CA ARG A 62 -1.11 9.57 11.47
C ARG A 62 -0.20 8.39 11.17
N LEU A 63 0.59 8.46 10.09
CA LEU A 63 1.73 7.59 9.85
C LEU A 63 2.88 7.97 10.80
N SER A 64 2.62 7.89 12.11
CA SER A 64 3.66 7.57 13.08
C SER A 64 4.42 6.37 12.50
N PRO A 65 5.78 6.44 12.40
CA PRO A 65 6.57 5.79 11.35
C PRO A 65 6.02 4.41 11.09
N CYS A 66 5.78 4.01 9.81
CA CYS A 66 4.91 2.89 9.35
C CYS A 66 4.93 1.59 10.20
N CYS A 67 5.94 1.44 11.03
CA CYS A 67 6.31 0.53 12.09
C CYS A 67 5.55 0.69 13.44
N GLY A 68 4.75 1.75 13.69
CA GLY A 68 4.03 1.97 14.95
C GLY A 68 4.23 3.35 15.59
N SER A 69 4.47 3.39 16.91
CA SER A 69 4.64 4.61 17.72
C SER A 69 5.73 5.56 17.20
N PRO A 70 5.75 6.85 17.58
CA PRO A 70 6.77 7.79 17.11
C PRO A 70 8.12 7.47 17.76
N ASP A 71 8.82 6.47 17.22
CA ASP A 71 10.12 6.02 17.68
C ASP A 71 11.14 6.06 16.54
N VAL A 72 12.35 6.55 16.84
CA VAL A 72 13.43 6.73 15.85
C VAL A 72 13.86 5.38 15.25
N MET A 73 13.82 4.31 16.04
CA MET A 73 14.19 2.97 15.58
C MET A 73 13.17 2.41 14.59
N GLY A 74 11.88 2.65 14.81
CA GLY A 74 10.80 2.40 13.86
C GLY A 74 11.01 3.18 12.58
N ALA A 75 11.29 4.49 12.65
CA ALA A 75 11.57 5.29 11.46
C ALA A 75 12.74 4.71 10.63
N LEU A 76 13.85 4.32 11.27
CA LEU A 76 15.00 3.71 10.60
C LEU A 76 14.68 2.34 9.99
N LYS A 77 13.91 1.49 10.69
CA LYS A 77 13.44 0.20 10.16
C LYS A 77 12.56 0.38 8.94
N CYS A 78 11.66 1.34 9.00
CA CYS A 78 10.77 1.70 7.90
C CYS A 78 11.59 2.21 6.70
N LEU A 79 12.56 3.11 6.92
CA LEU A 79 13.49 3.55 5.88
C LEU A 79 14.25 2.36 5.26
N GLY A 80 14.80 1.47 6.08
CA GLY A 80 15.48 0.26 5.59
C GLY A 80 14.55 -0.67 4.79
N CYS A 81 13.35 -0.92 5.29
CA CYS A 81 12.36 -1.78 4.65
C CYS A 81 11.92 -1.26 3.28
N TRP A 82 11.68 0.04 3.14
CA TRP A 82 11.12 0.62 1.92
C TRP A 82 12.20 1.11 0.95
N TRP A 83 13.32 1.62 1.44
CA TRP A 83 14.42 2.10 0.60
C TRP A 83 15.35 0.97 0.15
N LEU A 84 15.83 0.15 1.08
CA LEU A 84 16.83 -0.90 0.78
C LEU A 84 16.19 -2.20 0.30
N CYS A 85 15.00 -2.52 0.82
CA CYS A 85 14.30 -3.78 0.55
C CYS A 85 12.86 -3.57 0.09
N GLY A 86 12.55 -2.44 -0.57
CA GLY A 86 11.18 -2.08 -0.97
C GLY A 86 10.47 -3.17 -1.77
N LEU A 87 11.18 -3.81 -2.71
CA LEU A 87 10.62 -4.93 -3.49
C LEU A 87 10.27 -6.14 -2.59
N CYS A 88 11.15 -6.49 -1.64
CA CYS A 88 10.91 -7.60 -0.72
C CYS A 88 9.75 -7.29 0.23
N SER A 89 9.71 -6.07 0.77
CA SER A 89 8.66 -5.59 1.65
C SER A 89 7.31 -5.56 0.92
N SER A 90 7.24 -5.01 -0.30
CA SER A 90 6.02 -5.02 -1.13
C SER A 90 5.58 -6.42 -1.52
N SER A 91 6.52 -7.32 -1.85
CA SER A 91 6.18 -8.71 -2.22
C SER A 91 5.63 -9.49 -1.05
N LYS A 92 6.26 -9.34 0.13
CA LYS A 92 5.76 -9.89 1.38
C LYS A 92 4.39 -9.30 1.72
N PHE A 93 4.25 -7.98 1.56
CA PHE A 93 3.00 -7.29 1.87
C PHE A 93 1.84 -7.76 1.01
N TYR A 94 2.09 -7.94 -0.29
CA TYR A 94 1.11 -8.49 -1.21
C TYR A 94 0.77 -9.95 -0.87
N ALA A 95 1.76 -10.78 -0.55
CA ALA A 95 1.54 -12.16 -0.11
C ALA A 95 0.68 -12.23 1.19
N SER A 96 0.97 -11.38 2.17
CA SER A 96 0.16 -11.25 3.39
C SER A 96 -1.26 -10.77 3.08
N SER A 97 -1.48 -9.92 2.08
CA SER A 97 -2.82 -9.49 1.69
C SER A 97 -3.72 -10.64 1.20
N VAL A 98 -3.14 -11.75 0.76
CA VAL A 98 -3.83 -12.97 0.30
C VAL A 98 -3.61 -14.17 1.23
N ASP A 99 -3.10 -13.94 2.45
CA ASP A 99 -2.84 -14.96 3.48
C ASP A 99 -1.88 -16.07 3.02
N GLN A 100 -0.86 -15.72 2.23
CA GLN A 100 0.14 -16.64 1.70
C GLN A 100 1.57 -16.28 2.14
N GLN A 101 2.46 -17.27 2.10
CA GLN A 101 3.90 -17.04 2.21
C GLN A 101 4.43 -16.41 0.92
N CYS A 102 5.41 -15.51 1.06
CA CYS A 102 6.02 -14.83 -0.08
C CYS A 102 6.69 -15.85 -1.03
N ALA A 103 6.46 -15.68 -2.33
CA ALA A 103 7.00 -16.52 -3.38
C ALA A 103 7.40 -15.66 -4.59
N LEU A 104 8.32 -16.15 -5.41
CA LEU A 104 8.78 -15.43 -6.61
C LEU A 104 7.62 -15.22 -7.59
N ILE A 105 6.83 -16.27 -7.83
CA ILE A 105 5.60 -16.23 -8.63
C ILE A 105 4.43 -16.62 -7.73
N PRO A 106 3.34 -15.83 -7.67
CA PRO A 106 3.12 -14.58 -8.39
C PRO A 106 3.60 -13.33 -7.64
N HIS A 107 3.96 -13.42 -6.35
CA HIS A 107 4.08 -12.22 -5.50
C HIS A 107 5.18 -11.25 -5.94
N CYS A 108 6.42 -11.71 -6.07
CA CYS A 108 7.52 -10.83 -6.50
C CYS A 108 7.36 -10.38 -7.96
N ALA A 109 6.93 -11.30 -8.84
CA ALA A 109 6.70 -11.00 -10.25
C ALA A 109 5.65 -9.89 -10.42
N MET A 110 4.55 -9.94 -9.67
CA MET A 110 3.51 -8.91 -9.72
C MET A 110 4.04 -7.55 -9.25
N VAL A 111 4.78 -7.49 -8.14
CA VAL A 111 5.36 -6.23 -7.65
C VAL A 111 6.31 -5.60 -8.66
N VAL A 112 7.14 -6.42 -9.33
CA VAL A 112 8.17 -5.95 -10.28
C VAL A 112 7.57 -5.57 -11.63
N PHE A 113 6.70 -6.41 -12.20
CA PHE A 113 6.22 -6.22 -13.57
C PHE A 113 4.88 -5.48 -13.65
N LEU A 114 4.07 -5.52 -12.58
CA LEU A 114 2.72 -4.97 -12.55
C LEU A 114 2.47 -4.13 -11.26
N PRO A 115 3.30 -3.11 -10.98
CA PRO A 115 3.22 -2.35 -9.73
C PRO A 115 1.86 -1.68 -9.51
N CYS A 116 1.30 -1.04 -10.53
CA CYS A 116 0.01 -0.35 -10.43
C CYS A 116 -1.13 -1.32 -10.14
N ILE A 117 -1.12 -2.51 -10.76
CA ILE A 117 -2.13 -3.54 -10.47
C ILE A 117 -1.94 -4.06 -9.05
N THR A 118 -0.69 -4.25 -8.63
CA THR A 118 -0.37 -4.74 -7.28
C THR A 118 -0.82 -3.76 -6.20
N THR A 119 -0.66 -2.45 -6.38
CA THR A 119 -1.13 -1.44 -5.41
C THR A 119 -2.65 -1.41 -5.30
N ILE A 120 -3.36 -1.54 -6.42
CA ILE A 120 -4.83 -1.64 -6.46
C ILE A 120 -5.30 -2.89 -5.72
N LEU A 121 -4.72 -4.05 -6.02
CA LEU A 121 -5.08 -5.32 -5.38
C LEU A 121 -4.74 -5.33 -3.90
N LEU A 122 -3.61 -4.74 -3.50
CA LEU A 122 -3.24 -4.54 -2.10
C LEU A 122 -4.33 -3.76 -1.36
N ARG A 123 -4.72 -2.59 -1.89
CA ARG A 123 -5.77 -1.77 -1.28
C ARG A 123 -7.08 -2.55 -1.18
N HIS A 124 -7.50 -3.19 -2.28
CA HIS A 124 -8.72 -3.97 -2.34
C HIS A 124 -8.76 -5.07 -1.27
N ASN A 125 -7.72 -5.89 -1.21
CA ASN A 125 -7.62 -7.02 -0.28
C ASN A 125 -7.63 -6.53 1.16
N TRP A 126 -6.86 -5.49 1.49
CA TRP A 126 -6.81 -4.95 2.86
C TRP A 126 -8.14 -4.32 3.28
N ARG A 127 -8.81 -3.58 2.39
CA ARG A 127 -10.13 -3.02 2.64
C ARG A 127 -11.15 -4.12 2.97
N LYS A 128 -11.13 -5.20 2.20
CA LYS A 128 -11.97 -6.39 2.44
C LYS A 128 -11.63 -7.05 3.76
N LYS A 129 -10.35 -7.21 4.10
CA LYS A 129 -9.90 -7.76 5.39
C LYS A 129 -10.34 -6.93 6.59
N THR A 130 -10.39 -5.61 6.46
CA THR A 130 -10.88 -4.71 7.52
C THR A 130 -12.39 -4.55 7.54
N GLY A 131 -13.13 -5.23 6.64
CA GLY A 131 -14.60 -5.18 6.59
C GLY A 131 -15.17 -3.86 6.04
N VAL A 132 -14.37 -3.07 5.34
CA VAL A 132 -14.77 -1.75 4.83
C VAL A 132 -15.51 -1.93 3.50
N SER A 133 -16.73 -1.37 3.42
CA SER A 133 -17.53 -1.36 2.20
C SER A 133 -16.88 -0.52 1.10
N GLY A 134 -17.15 -0.85 -0.15
CA GLY A 134 -16.59 -0.15 -1.31
C GLY A 134 -16.38 -1.08 -2.49
N ASN A 135 -15.94 -0.49 -3.61
CA ASN A 135 -15.75 -1.19 -4.88
C ASN A 135 -14.32 -1.02 -5.41
N ILE A 136 -13.93 -1.92 -6.32
CA ILE A 136 -12.60 -1.92 -6.91
C ILE A 136 -12.31 -0.66 -7.74
N ILE A 137 -13.35 0.01 -8.26
CA ILE A 137 -13.20 1.25 -9.03
C ILE A 137 -12.63 2.35 -8.13
N GLY A 138 -13.19 2.54 -6.94
CA GLY A 138 -12.62 3.51 -6.00
C GLY A 138 -11.28 3.08 -5.42
N ASP A 139 -11.00 1.76 -5.32
CA ASP A 139 -9.65 1.29 -5.02
C ASP A 139 -8.64 1.71 -6.11
N CYS A 140 -9.03 1.62 -7.39
CA CYS A 140 -8.28 2.13 -8.53
C CYS A 140 -8.09 3.65 -8.47
N VAL A 141 -9.16 4.42 -8.27
CA VAL A 141 -9.13 5.88 -8.19
C VAL A 141 -8.21 6.33 -7.04
N CYS A 142 -8.39 5.80 -5.83
CA CYS A 142 -7.55 6.14 -4.68
C CYS A 142 -6.07 5.81 -4.93
N SER A 143 -5.78 4.66 -5.53
CA SER A 143 -4.40 4.21 -5.77
C SER A 143 -3.71 4.96 -6.91
N TYR A 144 -4.47 5.46 -7.89
CA TYR A 144 -3.94 6.19 -9.03
C TYR A 144 -3.76 7.69 -8.72
N PHE A 145 -4.76 8.33 -8.11
CA PHE A 145 -4.75 9.78 -7.87
C PHE A 145 -4.09 10.18 -6.54
N CYS A 146 -4.09 9.32 -5.52
CA CYS A 146 -3.42 9.56 -4.23
C CYS A 146 -2.65 8.31 -3.79
N GLY A 147 -1.84 7.75 -4.71
CA GLY A 147 -1.09 6.50 -4.48
C GLY A 147 -0.32 6.44 -3.15
N PRO A 148 0.47 7.48 -2.79
CA PRO A 148 1.16 7.53 -1.50
C PRO A 148 0.20 7.50 -0.30
N CYS A 149 -0.87 8.29 -0.35
CA CYS A 149 -1.89 8.38 0.71
C CYS A 149 -2.62 7.05 0.88
N SER A 150 -3.00 6.44 -0.24
CA SER A 150 -3.58 5.11 -0.33
C SER A 150 -2.66 4.07 0.30
N CYS A 151 -1.40 4.03 -0.12
CA CYS A 151 -0.41 3.10 0.43
C CYS A 151 -0.26 3.29 1.95
N CYS A 152 -0.19 4.53 2.43
CA CYS A 152 -0.11 4.83 3.86
C CYS A 152 -1.35 4.37 4.65
N GLN A 153 -2.55 4.53 4.09
CA GLN A 153 -3.78 4.01 4.70
C GLN A 153 -3.74 2.48 4.79
N VAL A 154 -3.33 1.80 3.71
CA VAL A 154 -3.19 0.34 3.67
C VAL A 154 -2.14 -0.15 4.67
N LEU A 155 -1.01 0.55 4.79
CA LEU A 155 0.04 0.23 5.77
C LEU A 155 -0.44 0.38 7.22
N ARG A 156 -1.27 1.38 7.52
CA ARG A 156 -1.87 1.56 8.85
C ARG A 156 -2.96 0.52 9.16
N ALA A 157 -3.59 -0.03 8.12
CA ALA A 157 -4.55 -1.12 8.25
C ALA A 157 -3.85 -2.46 8.56
N ALA A 158 -2.61 -2.62 8.11
CA ALA A 158 -1.86 -3.85 8.23
C ALA A 158 -1.06 -3.95 9.53
N HIS A 159 -0.80 -5.18 9.98
CA HIS A 159 0.12 -5.39 11.08
C HIS A 159 1.57 -5.22 10.57
N PRO A 160 2.51 -4.64 11.34
CA PRO A 160 3.89 -4.47 10.91
C PRO A 160 4.56 -5.76 10.42
N GLY A 161 4.19 -6.91 11.00
CA GLY A 161 4.67 -8.23 10.59
C GLY A 161 4.34 -8.63 9.15
N ASP A 162 3.35 -8.00 8.51
CA ASP A 162 2.87 -8.32 7.16
C ASP A 162 3.75 -7.76 6.05
N TRP A 163 4.44 -6.65 6.29
CA TRP A 163 5.31 -6.01 5.30
C TRP A 163 6.76 -5.90 5.78
N ASN A 164 7.01 -5.96 7.10
CA ASN A 164 8.37 -5.87 7.64
C ASN A 164 9.14 -7.14 7.31
N PHE A 165 9.97 -7.07 6.27
CA PHE A 165 10.79 -8.19 5.81
C PHE A 165 11.81 -8.65 6.88
N PHE A 166 12.33 -7.73 7.70
CA PHE A 166 13.35 -8.03 8.71
C PHE A 166 12.80 -8.66 9.99
N ALA A 167 11.51 -8.50 10.29
CA ALA A 167 10.91 -8.94 11.56
C ALA A 167 10.98 -10.46 11.80
N ASN A 168 10.95 -11.29 10.74
CA ASN A 168 10.79 -12.75 10.86
C ASN A 168 12.04 -13.55 10.43
N GLY A 169 13.20 -12.88 10.36
CA GLY A 169 14.40 -13.43 9.76
C GLY A 169 14.32 -13.46 8.22
N ILE A 170 15.46 -13.26 7.57
CA ILE A 170 15.55 -13.28 6.10
C ILE A 170 15.42 -14.74 5.64
N LYS A 171 14.25 -15.10 5.12
CA LYS A 171 14.03 -16.39 4.44
C LYS A 171 13.90 -16.16 2.95
N PRO A 172 14.58 -16.96 2.10
CA PRO A 172 14.38 -16.86 0.67
C PRO A 172 12.91 -17.19 0.33
N PRO A 173 12.28 -16.46 -0.59
CA PRO A 173 10.92 -16.75 -1.01
C PRO A 173 10.88 -18.13 -1.68
N GLY A 174 9.74 -18.83 -1.56
CA GLY A 174 9.47 -20.00 -2.38
C GLY A 174 9.45 -19.65 -3.87
N ILE A 175 9.57 -20.62 -4.78
CA ILE A 175 9.55 -20.32 -6.23
C ILE A 175 8.11 -20.04 -6.68
N ILE A 176 7.17 -20.89 -6.28
CA ILE A 176 5.78 -20.87 -6.74
C ILE A 176 4.86 -20.85 -5.51
N ALA A 177 3.94 -19.90 -5.45
CA ALA A 177 2.86 -19.88 -4.47
C ALA A 177 1.67 -20.73 -4.94
N PRO A 178 0.80 -21.17 -4.00
CA PRO A 178 -0.53 -21.67 -4.33
C PRO A 178 -1.34 -20.63 -5.14
N GLN A 179 -2.40 -21.08 -5.81
CA GLN A 179 -3.30 -20.19 -6.55
C GLN A 179 -3.80 -19.05 -5.65
N ILE A 180 -3.65 -17.79 -6.11
CA ILE A 180 -4.19 -16.63 -5.40
C ILE A 180 -5.70 -16.76 -5.36
N LYS A 181 -6.26 -16.69 -4.15
CA LYS A 181 -7.69 -16.50 -3.93
C LYS A 181 -7.90 -15.03 -3.59
N LEU A 182 -8.50 -14.29 -4.52
CA LEU A 182 -8.91 -12.92 -4.24
C LEU A 182 -10.09 -12.94 -3.27
N LEU A 183 -10.11 -12.01 -2.32
CA LEU A 183 -11.21 -11.86 -1.38
C LEU A 183 -12.39 -11.22 -2.13
N HIS A 184 -13.53 -11.92 -2.19
CA HIS A 184 -14.74 -11.45 -2.87
C HIS A 184 -15.64 -10.63 -1.96
#